data_AF-A0A6M3LCT0-F1
#
_entry.id   AF-A0A6M3LCT0-F1
#
_cell.length_a   1.000
_cell.length_b   1.000
_cell.length_c   1.000
_cell.angle_alpha   90.00
_cell.angle_beta   90.00
_cell.angle_gamma   90.00
#
_symmetry.space_group_name_H-M   'P 1'
#
loop_
_entity.id
_entity.type
_entity.pdbx_description
1 polymer ?
#
loop_
_entity_poly.entity_id
_entity_poly.type
_entity_poly.pdbx_seq_one_letter_code
_entity_poly.pdbx_strand_id
1 'polypeptide(L)' 'MANYYRITVYDWNGKKDIITEDSDDDIILEETETCLQDLFKGSLKSIIVSRITGKTGMRDDL' A
#
# COMPACT_ATOMS: atom_id res chain seq x y z
N MET A 1 -17.01 1.73 9.32
CA MET A 1 -16.67 1.97 7.90
C MET A 1 -15.20 1.58 7.76
N ALA A 2 -14.91 0.43 7.16
CA ALA A 2 -13.54 -0.06 7.04
C ALA A 2 -12.72 0.90 6.17
N ASN A 3 -11.56 1.31 6.68
CA ASN A 3 -10.58 2.01 5.86
C ASN A 3 -9.83 0.95 5.07
N TYR A 4 -9.70 1.13 3.76
CA TYR A 4 -8.79 0.32 2.96
C TYR A 4 -7.63 1.19 2.54
N TYR A 5 -6.42 0.66 2.61
CA TYR A 5 -5.23 1.33 2.12
C TYR A 5 -4.57 0.48 1.06
N ARG A 6 -3.85 1.13 0.17
CA ARG A 6 -3.01 0.50 -0.83
C ARG A 6 -1.64 1.14 -0.82
N ILE A 7 -0.61 0.30 -0.76
CA ILE A 7 0.78 0.72 -0.93
C ILE A 7 1.19 0.40 -2.37
N THR A 8 1.54 1.45 -3.12
CA THR A 8 2.04 1.34 -4.50
C THR A 8 3.47 1.86 -4.53
N VAL A 9 4.37 1.09 -5.15
CA VAL A 9 5.77 1.47 -5.31
C VAL A 9 6.14 1.57 -6.78
N TYR A 10 7.14 2.40 -7.05
CA TYR A 10 7.71 2.54 -8.39
C TYR A 10 9.22 2.37 -8.34
N ASP A 11 9.75 1.61 -9.29
CA ASP A 11 11.19 1.51 -9.50
C ASP A 11 11.73 2.68 -10.35
N TRP A 12 13.05 2.69 -10.56
CA TRP A 12 13.71 3.70 -11.38
C TRP A 12 13.38 3.61 -12.88
N ASN A 13 12.93 2.44 -13.34
CA ASN A 13 12.50 2.19 -14.71
C ASN A 13 11.03 2.56 -14.95
N GLY A 14 10.30 2.97 -13.90
CA GLY A 14 8.88 3.29 -13.95
C GLY A 14 7.96 2.07 -13.83
N LYS A 15 8.48 0.89 -13.50
CA LYS A 15 7.66 -0.29 -13.18
C LYS A 15 6.88 0.00 -11.90
N LYS A 16 5.57 -0.24 -11.96
CA LYS A 16 4.63 -0.11 -10.85
C LYS A 16 4.37 -1.49 -10.23
N ASP A 17 4.51 -1.60 -8.92
CA ASP A 17 4.11 -2.79 -8.16
C ASP A 17 3.15 -2.40 -7.03
N ILE A 18 2.14 -3.24 -6.77
CA ILE A 18 1.22 -3.10 -5.61
C ILE A 18 1.71 -4.10 -4.57
N ILE A 19 2.12 -3.58 -3.42
CA ILE A 19 2.70 -4.40 -2.35
C ILE A 19 1.58 -4.99 -1.49
N THR A 20 0.72 -4.11 -0.97
CA THR A 20 -0.36 -4.50 -0.06
C THR A 20 -1.62 -3.70 -0.36
N GLU A 21 -2.77 -4.37 -0.21
CA GLU A 21 -4.08 -3.75 -0.18
C GLU A 21 -4.90 -4.38 0.96
N ASP A 22 -4.92 -3.72 2.11
CA ASP A 22 -5.54 -4.24 3.33
C ASP A 22 -6.33 -3.15 4.07
N SER A 23 -7.16 -3.57 5.01
CA SER A 23 -7.90 -2.71 5.94
C SER A 23 -7.29 -2.64 7.35
N ASP A 24 -6.34 -3.50 7.67
CA ASP A 24 -5.61 -3.50 8.93
C ASP A 24 -4.52 -2.42 8.93
N ASP A 25 -4.65 -1.44 9.83
CA ASP A 25 -3.71 -0.33 9.95
C ASP A 25 -2.30 -0.80 10.36
N ASP A 26 -2.18 -1.89 11.14
CA ASP A 26 -0.88 -2.39 11.61
C ASP A 26 -0.08 -3.03 10.46
N ILE A 27 -0.75 -3.82 9.61
CA ILE A 27 -0.15 -4.40 8.40
C ILE A 27 0.30 -3.30 7.45
N ILE A 28 -0.54 -2.28 7.25
CA ILE A 28 -0.22 -1.15 6.37
C ILE A 28 0.97 -0.35 6.89
N LEU A 29 1.07 -0.17 8.21
CA LEU A 29 2.21 0.50 8.84
C LEU A 29 3.51 -0.26 8.60
N GLU A 30 3.54 -1.57 8.91
CA GLU A 30 4.73 -2.42 8.78
C GLU A 30 5.25 -2.47 7.33
N GLU A 31 4.35 -2.66 6.38
CA GLU A 31 4.69 -2.70 4.95
C GLU A 31 5.17 -1.34 4.45
N THR A 32 4.58 -0.25 4.95
CA THR A 32 5.01 1.12 4.61
C THR A 32 6.42 1.39 5.15
N GLU A 33 6.73 0.98 6.38
CA GLU A 33 8.07 1.14 6.95
C GLU A 33 9.12 0.38 6.15
N THR A 34 8.83 -0.87 5.76
CA THR A 34 9.71 -1.67 4.91
C THR A 34 9.97 -0.98 3.57
N CYS A 35 8.91 -0.52 2.91
CA CYS A 35 9.03 0.21 1.65
C CYS A 35 9.88 1.48 1.85
N LEU A 36 9.65 2.26 2.91
CA LEU A 36 10.42 3.49 3.19
C LEU A 36 11.91 3.20 3.35
N GLN A 37 12.28 2.12 4.04
CA GLN A 37 13.68 1.71 4.13
C GLN A 37 14.28 1.43 2.75
N ASP A 38 13.54 0.77 1.86
CA ASP A 38 13.99 0.48 0.50
C ASP A 38 14.08 1.75 -0.37
N LEU A 39 13.20 2.72 -0.16
CA LEU A 39 13.31 4.05 -0.76
C LEU A 39 14.59 4.77 -0.30
N PHE A 40 14.90 4.75 1.00
CA PHE A 40 16.12 5.37 1.53
C PHE A 40 17.40 4.66 1.11
N LYS A 41 17.36 3.34 0.90
CA LYS A 41 18.47 2.55 0.34
C LYS A 41 18.64 2.77 -1.17
N GLY A 42 17.67 3.41 -1.83
CA GLY A 42 17.66 3.65 -3.28
C GLY A 42 17.17 2.47 -4.12
N SER A 43 16.68 1.40 -3.49
CA SER A 43 16.09 0.25 -4.17
C SER A 43 14.77 0.60 -4.88
N LEU A 44 14.05 1.61 -4.35
CA LEU A 44 12.83 2.15 -4.94
C LEU A 44 13.03 3.62 -5.31
N LYS A 45 12.23 4.10 -6.26
CA LYS A 45 12.20 5.52 -6.66
C LYS A 45 11.15 6.32 -5.89
N SER A 46 9.98 5.75 -5.65
CA SER A 46 8.89 6.42 -4.93
C SER A 46 7.88 5.45 -4.36
N ILE A 47 7.19 5.86 -3.29
CA ILE A 47 6.11 5.14 -2.63
C ILE A 47 4.88 6.03 -2.55
N ILE A 48 3.70 5.47 -2.78
CA ILE A 48 2.42 6.13 -2.63
C ILE A 48 1.53 5.26 -1.74
N VAL A 49 1.12 5.82 -0.60
CA VAL A 49 0.11 5.21 0.28
C VAL A 49 -1.22 5.90 0.01
N SER A 50 -2.20 5.14 -0.49
CA SER A 50 -3.52 5.67 -0.86
C SER A 50 -4.59 5.10 0.05
N ARG A 51 -5.41 5.96 0.67
CA ARG A 51 -6.65 5.53 1.32
C ARG A 51 -7.74 5.38 0.26
N ILE A 52 -8.29 4.19 0.14
CA ILE A 52 -9.38 3.84 -0.77
C ILE A 52 -10.69 3.96 0.01
N THR A 53 -11.45 5.01 -0.28
CA THR A 53 -12.82 5.17 0.20
C THR A 53 -13.78 4.73 -0.90
N GLY A 54 -14.77 3.90 -0.57
CA GLY A 54 -15.77 3.44 -1.56
C GLY A 54 -15.53 2.06 -2.17
N LYS A 55 -14.73 1.18 -1.54
CA LYS A 55 -14.80 -0.26 -1.84
C LYS A 55 -16.09 -0.84 -1.25
N THR A 56 -17.24 -0.45 -1.82
CA THR A 56 -18.54 -1.10 -1.59
C THR A 56 -18.47 -2.48 -2.25
N GLY A 57 -18.02 -3.50 -1.52
CA GLY A 57 -17.82 -4.82 -2.15
C GLY A 57 -17.26 -5.96 -1.31
N MET A 58 -16.88 -5.78 -0.04
CA MET A 58 -16.99 -6.92 0.88
C MET A 58 -18.42 -6.94 1.36
N ARG A 59 -19.25 -7.59 0.54
CA ARG A 59 -20.57 -8.02 0.95
C ARG A 59 -20.36 -8.84 2.23
N ASP A 60 -20.97 -8.37 3.32
CA ASP A 60 -21.15 -9.12 4.56
C ASP A 60 -22.07 -10.34 4.32
N ASP A 61 -21.66 -11.23 3.43
CA ASP A 61 -22.18 -12.59 3.35
C ASP A 61 -21.19 -13.41 4.22
N LEU A 62 -21.30 -13.42 5.55
CA LEU A 62 -22.21 -14.29 6.31
C LEU A 62 -22.46 -15.66 5.64
#